data_AF-T2HH86-F1
#
_entry.id   AF-T2HH86-F1
#
_cell.length_a   1.000
_cell.length_b   1.000
_cell.length_c   1.000
_cell.angle_alpha   90.00
_cell.angle_beta   90.00
_cell.angle_gamma   90.00
#
_symmetry.space_group_name_H-M   'P 1'
#
loop_
_entity.id
_entity.type
_entity.pdbx_description
1 polymer ?
#
loop_
_entity_poly.entity_id
_entity_poly.type
_entity_poly.pdbx_seq_one_letter_code
_entity_poly.pdbx_strand_id
1 'polypeptide(L)'
;HPGFIKKVKKILEIVCHNCSKVLADTSDPEFVTAINTRDAKLRFNRVWAVCKKKRRCENEDRSEKNDDEFAPGMKPVVNNHGGCGNVQPQVRQAALQLKAAFDVAQEDGPKRRETVPITPEMAHGILRRISEEDLRHMGLNSDYARPEWLILTVLPVPPPPVRPSISMDGTGTGMRNEDDLTYKLGDIIRANGNVKQAIREGSPQHIARDFEELLQYHVATYMDKRN
;
A
#
# COMPACT_ATOMS: atom_id res chain seq x y z
N HIS A 1 2.00 8.81 0.42
CA HIS A 1 1.90 9.92 1.40
C HIS A 1 2.49 9.49 2.76
N PRO A 2 3.33 10.30 3.44
CA PRO A 2 3.98 9.90 4.70
C PRO A 2 2.98 9.53 5.82
N GLY A 3 1.90 10.30 5.97
CA GLY A 3 0.87 10.05 6.99
C GLY A 3 0.10 8.73 6.83
N PHE A 4 0.16 8.10 5.65
CA PHE A 4 -0.62 6.90 5.33
C PHE A 4 0.21 5.63 5.16
N ILE A 5 1.54 5.68 5.31
CA ILE A 5 2.41 4.51 5.09
C ILE A 5 2.02 3.30 5.95
N LYS A 6 1.63 3.53 7.22
CA LYS A 6 1.17 2.49 8.13
C LYS A 6 -0.16 1.88 7.67
N LYS A 7 -1.05 2.69 7.10
CA LYS A 7 -2.34 2.23 6.57
C LYS A 7 -2.14 1.41 5.30
N VAL A 8 -1.31 1.88 4.37
CA VAL A 8 -0.90 1.14 3.16
C VAL A 8 -0.28 -0.21 3.55
N LYS A 9 0.66 -0.23 4.50
CA LYS A 9 1.26 -1.46 5.03
C LYS A 9 0.19 -2.46 5.47
N LYS A 10 -0.78 -2.02 6.29
CA LYS A 10 -1.85 -2.89 6.79
C LYS A 10 -2.74 -3.41 5.66
N ILE A 11 -3.06 -2.59 4.65
CA ILE A 11 -3.87 -3.05 3.51
C ILE A 11 -3.11 -4.10 2.69
N LEU A 12 -1.80 -3.91 2.47
CA LEU A 12 -0.95 -4.90 1.82
C LEU A 12 -0.77 -6.19 2.65
N GLU A 13 -1.11 -6.18 3.95
CA GLU A 13 -1.18 -7.39 4.79
C GLU A 13 -2.57 -8.04 4.80
N ILE A 14 -3.57 -7.37 4.23
CA ILE A 14 -4.96 -7.87 4.10
C ILE A 14 -5.16 -8.58 2.76
N VAL A 15 -4.56 -8.06 1.68
CA VAL A 15 -4.84 -8.51 0.32
C VAL A 15 -3.67 -9.26 -0.31
N CYS A 16 -3.97 -10.08 -1.32
CA CYS A 16 -2.99 -10.75 -2.15
C CYS A 16 -2.19 -9.75 -3.00
N HIS A 17 -0.87 -9.88 -3.03
CA HIS A 17 0.00 -9.01 -3.82
C HIS A 17 -0.11 -9.25 -5.33
N ASN A 18 -0.72 -10.36 -5.75
CA ASN A 18 -0.93 -10.71 -7.16
C ASN A 18 -2.35 -10.32 -7.61
N CYS A 19 -3.38 -10.96 -7.05
CA CYS A 19 -4.77 -10.77 -7.48
C CYS A 19 -5.55 -9.71 -6.69
N SER A 20 -4.97 -9.09 -5.65
CA SER A 20 -5.60 -8.05 -4.83
C SER A 20 -6.85 -8.46 -4.04
N LYS A 21 -7.20 -9.75 -4.02
CA LYS A 21 -8.28 -10.31 -3.21
C LYS A 21 -7.90 -10.34 -1.73
N VAL A 22 -8.85 -10.08 -0.83
CA VAL A 22 -8.67 -10.25 0.62
C VAL A 22 -8.31 -11.71 0.94
N LEU A 23 -7.35 -11.92 1.84
CA LEU A 23 -6.77 -13.24 2.13
C LEU A 23 -7.62 -14.16 3.01
N ALA A 24 -8.80 -13.70 3.43
CA ALA A 24 -9.74 -14.45 4.24
C ALA A 24 -11.15 -14.23 3.70
N ASP A 25 -12.05 -15.17 3.98
CA ASP A 25 -13.44 -15.15 3.52
C ASP A 25 -14.40 -15.60 4.63
N THR A 26 -15.67 -15.72 4.28
CA THR A 26 -16.75 -16.04 5.22
C THR A 26 -16.72 -17.46 5.76
N SER A 27 -15.79 -18.33 5.33
CA SER A 27 -15.63 -19.63 5.99
C SER A 27 -14.86 -19.54 7.31
N ASP A 28 -14.11 -18.45 7.51
CA ASP A 28 -13.38 -18.21 8.76
C ASP A 28 -14.31 -17.45 9.73
N PRO A 29 -14.74 -18.07 10.85
CA PRO A 29 -15.63 -17.42 11.81
C PRO A 29 -15.04 -16.14 12.42
N GLU A 30 -13.71 -16.04 12.55
CA GLU A 30 -13.04 -14.82 12.99
C GLU A 30 -13.23 -13.70 11.96
N PHE A 31 -13.14 -14.03 10.67
CA PHE A 31 -13.35 -13.07 9.59
C PHE A 31 -14.81 -12.61 9.51
N VAL A 32 -15.78 -13.52 9.61
CA VAL A 32 -17.22 -13.17 9.66
C VAL A 32 -17.51 -12.21 10.81
N THR A 33 -16.98 -12.51 12.00
CA THR A 33 -17.12 -11.63 13.17
C THR A 33 -16.44 -10.27 12.95
N ALA A 34 -15.30 -10.25 12.26
CA ALA A 34 -14.61 -9.02 11.92
C ALA A 34 -15.42 -8.14 10.96
N ILE A 35 -15.93 -8.68 9.85
CA ILE A 35 -16.66 -7.91 8.83
C ILE A 35 -18.01 -7.39 9.35
N ASN A 36 -18.65 -8.10 10.27
CA ASN A 36 -19.91 -7.69 10.92
C ASN A 36 -19.73 -6.60 11.99
N THR A 37 -18.50 -6.18 12.27
CA THR A 37 -18.24 -5.08 13.19
C THR A 37 -18.77 -3.76 12.62
N ARG A 38 -19.66 -3.09 13.38
CA ARG A 38 -20.32 -1.85 12.94
C ARG A 38 -19.35 -0.68 12.75
N ASP A 39 -18.44 -0.48 13.70
CA ASP A 39 -17.43 0.59 13.61
C ASP A 39 -16.37 0.25 12.54
N ALA A 40 -16.25 1.11 11.53
CA ALA A 40 -15.38 0.87 10.38
C ALA A 40 -13.89 0.79 10.74
N LYS A 41 -13.44 1.59 11.73
CA LYS A 41 -12.04 1.61 12.16
C LYS A 41 -11.68 0.34 12.93
N LEU A 42 -12.57 -0.14 13.79
CA LEU A 42 -12.43 -1.40 14.51
C LEU A 42 -12.53 -2.59 13.55
N ARG A 43 -13.50 -2.57 12.63
CA ARG A 43 -13.64 -3.57 11.55
C ARG A 43 -12.34 -3.73 10.78
N PHE A 44 -11.74 -2.64 10.33
CA PHE A 44 -10.45 -2.66 9.63
C PHE A 44 -9.35 -3.33 10.44
N ASN A 45 -9.23 -3.00 11.72
CA ASN A 45 -8.19 -3.59 12.58
C ASN A 45 -8.44 -5.08 12.85
N ARG A 46 -9.69 -5.51 12.98
CA ARG A 46 -10.05 -6.93 13.14
C ARG A 46 -9.79 -7.72 11.88
N VAL A 47 -10.22 -7.23 10.72
CA VAL A 47 -9.95 -7.85 9.41
C VAL A 47 -8.45 -7.96 9.17
N TRP A 48 -7.69 -6.89 9.46
CA TRP A 48 -6.23 -6.92 9.42
C TRP A 48 -5.62 -7.98 10.35
N ALA A 49 -6.14 -8.13 11.57
CA ALA A 49 -5.62 -9.10 12.54
C ALA A 49 -5.80 -10.55 12.10
N VAL A 50 -6.88 -10.85 11.37
CA VAL A 50 -7.14 -12.15 10.75
C VAL A 50 -6.20 -12.35 9.54
N CYS A 51 -6.25 -11.44 8.57
CA CYS A 51 -5.55 -11.60 7.29
C CYS A 51 -4.03 -11.56 7.43
N LYS A 52 -3.47 -10.76 8.35
CA LYS A 52 -2.00 -10.65 8.53
C LYS A 52 -1.34 -11.98 8.92
N LYS A 53 -2.10 -12.96 9.42
CA LYS A 53 -1.57 -14.28 9.79
C LYS A 53 -1.40 -15.17 8.55
N LYS A 54 -2.20 -14.95 7.51
CA LYS A 54 -2.22 -15.76 6.28
C LYS A 54 -0.94 -15.54 5.47
N ARG A 55 -0.42 -16.63 4.90
CA ARG A 55 0.85 -16.69 4.15
C ARG A 55 0.67 -17.19 2.72
N ARG A 56 -0.57 -17.41 2.30
CA ARG A 56 -0.94 -17.92 0.97
C ARG A 56 -2.31 -17.36 0.61
N CYS A 57 -2.53 -17.06 -0.66
CA CYS A 57 -3.85 -16.77 -1.20
C CYS A 57 -4.53 -18.10 -1.54
N GLU A 58 -5.44 -18.56 -0.67
CA GLU A 58 -6.04 -19.90 -0.75
C GLU A 58 -6.81 -20.10 -2.08
N ASN A 59 -6.57 -21.19 -2.78
CA ASN A 59 -7.29 -21.58 -4.00
C ASN A 59 -7.72 -23.06 -3.96
N GLU A 60 -7.61 -23.68 -2.80
CA GLU A 60 -7.99 -25.08 -2.65
C GLU A 60 -9.49 -25.18 -2.46
N ASP A 61 -10.06 -26.18 -3.12
CA ASP A 61 -11.45 -26.53 -2.99
C ASP A 61 -11.70 -27.10 -1.60
N ARG A 62 -12.62 -26.49 -0.86
CA ARG A 62 -13.08 -27.05 0.41
C ARG A 62 -14.10 -28.12 0.05
N SER A 63 -13.60 -29.30 -0.29
CA SER A 63 -14.44 -30.48 -0.34
C SER A 63 -14.90 -30.78 1.08
N GLU A 64 -16.16 -30.50 1.38
CA GLU A 64 -16.82 -31.25 2.44
C GLU A 64 -16.75 -32.71 1.99
N LYS A 65 -16.02 -33.53 2.75
CA LYS A 65 -16.14 -34.99 2.67
C LYS A 65 -17.53 -35.38 3.18
N ASN A 66 -18.58 -35.00 2.47
CA ASN A 66 -19.84 -35.71 2.57
C ASN A 66 -19.71 -36.90 1.63
N ASP A 67 -19.30 -38.04 2.20
CA ASP A 67 -19.29 -39.35 1.53
C ASP A 67 -20.71 -39.82 1.12
N ASP A 68 -21.77 -39.04 1.40
CA ASP A 68 -23.17 -39.47 1.33
C ASP A 68 -24.06 -38.78 0.28
N GLU A 69 -23.56 -37.87 -0.57
CA GLU A 69 -24.44 -37.15 -1.53
C GLU A 69 -23.96 -37.22 -2.98
N PHE A 70 -23.87 -38.44 -3.51
CA PHE A 70 -23.81 -38.67 -4.96
C PHE A 70 -25.24 -38.75 -5.54
N ALA A 71 -25.98 -37.63 -5.51
CA ALA A 71 -27.23 -37.50 -6.26
C ALA A 71 -26.91 -37.27 -7.74
N PRO A 72 -27.34 -38.15 -8.68
CA PRO A 72 -27.02 -38.01 -10.10
C PRO A 72 -27.75 -36.77 -10.67
N GLY A 73 -26.97 -35.74 -11.03
CA GLY A 73 -27.47 -34.54 -11.75
C GLY A 73 -27.10 -33.18 -11.15
N MET A 74 -26.56 -33.13 -9.92
CA MET A 74 -26.11 -31.88 -9.30
C MET A 74 -24.61 -31.71 -9.51
N LYS A 75 -24.17 -30.60 -10.14
CA LYS A 75 -22.74 -30.26 -10.17
C LYS A 75 -22.30 -29.99 -8.72
N PRO A 76 -21.18 -30.56 -8.24
CA PRO A 76 -20.70 -30.28 -6.90
C PRO A 76 -20.47 -28.78 -6.76
N VAL A 77 -21.09 -28.17 -5.75
CA VAL A 77 -20.84 -26.76 -5.42
C VAL A 77 -19.46 -26.69 -4.77
N VAL A 78 -18.47 -26.30 -5.56
CA VAL A 78 -17.11 -26.14 -5.08
C VAL A 78 -17.02 -24.84 -4.28
N ASN A 79 -17.01 -24.96 -2.96
CA ASN A 79 -16.80 -23.83 -2.07
C ASN A 79 -15.28 -23.61 -1.91
N ASN A 80 -14.70 -22.72 -2.70
CA ASN A 80 -13.29 -22.32 -2.55
C ASN A 80 -13.16 -20.83 -2.26
N HIS A 81 -12.03 -20.45 -1.66
CA HIS A 81 -11.74 -19.04 -1.42
C HIS A 81 -11.60 -18.25 -2.74
N GLY A 82 -11.32 -18.92 -3.86
CA GLY A 82 -11.14 -18.32 -5.18
C GLY A 82 -9.94 -17.38 -5.25
N GLY A 83 -8.86 -17.69 -4.53
CA GLY A 83 -7.57 -17.01 -4.59
C GLY A 83 -6.69 -17.54 -5.72
N CYS A 84 -5.46 -17.03 -5.83
CA CYS A 84 -4.53 -17.41 -6.91
C CYS A 84 -3.43 -18.40 -6.51
N GLY A 85 -3.40 -18.88 -5.27
CA GLY A 85 -2.40 -19.84 -4.79
C GLY A 85 -1.04 -19.25 -4.39
N ASN A 86 -0.75 -18.00 -4.76
CA ASN A 86 0.54 -17.36 -4.50
C ASN A 86 0.85 -17.17 -3.01
N VAL A 87 2.12 -17.37 -2.64
CA VAL A 87 2.65 -17.12 -1.29
C VAL A 87 2.64 -15.63 -1.00
N GLN A 88 2.29 -15.26 0.24
CA GLN A 88 2.15 -13.87 0.67
C GLN A 88 3.29 -13.46 1.62
N PRO A 89 3.94 -12.31 1.38
CA PRO A 89 5.08 -11.87 2.17
C PRO A 89 4.67 -11.36 3.56
N GLN A 90 5.65 -11.26 4.46
CA GLN A 90 5.57 -10.36 5.61
C GLN A 90 5.91 -8.94 5.16
N VAL A 91 4.97 -8.01 5.26
CA VAL A 91 5.24 -6.60 4.94
C VAL A 91 5.97 -5.95 6.12
N ARG A 92 7.21 -5.52 5.88
CA ARG A 92 8.05 -4.79 6.84
C ARG A 92 8.15 -3.34 6.43
N GLN A 93 8.15 -2.45 7.41
CA GLN A 93 8.40 -1.02 7.19
C GLN A 93 9.78 -0.67 7.72
N ALA A 94 10.56 0.06 6.94
CA ALA A 94 11.81 0.67 7.35
C ALA A 94 11.79 2.14 6.89
N ALA A 95 11.69 3.07 7.84
CA ALA A 95 11.47 4.50 7.57
C ALA A 95 10.30 4.74 6.60
N LEU A 96 10.57 5.31 5.42
CA LEU A 96 9.60 5.60 4.35
C LEU A 96 9.42 4.46 3.35
N GLN A 97 10.08 3.31 3.57
CA GLN A 97 10.05 2.16 2.66
C GLN A 97 9.24 0.99 3.21
N LEU A 98 8.62 0.25 2.29
CA LEU A 98 8.03 -1.05 2.56
C LEU A 98 8.85 -2.15 1.87
N LYS A 99 9.01 -3.28 2.54
CA LYS A 99 9.71 -4.46 2.03
C LYS A 99 8.83 -5.70 2.22
N ALA A 100 8.72 -6.52 1.19
CA ALA A 100 8.14 -7.85 1.22
C ALA A 100 9.21 -8.83 1.69
N ALA A 101 9.00 -9.47 2.84
CA ALA A 101 9.89 -10.49 3.37
C ALA A 101 9.31 -11.90 3.18
N PHE A 102 10.09 -12.79 2.59
CA PHE A 102 9.75 -14.20 2.39
C PHE A 102 10.70 -15.07 3.22
N ASP A 103 10.15 -16.09 3.88
CA ASP A 103 10.94 -17.12 4.54
C ASP A 103 11.22 -18.23 3.51
N VAL A 104 12.48 -18.37 3.09
CA VAL A 104 12.93 -19.37 2.13
C VAL A 104 13.61 -20.50 2.89
N ALA A 105 13.11 -21.74 2.68
CA ALA A 105 13.76 -22.92 3.21
C ALA A 105 15.02 -23.20 2.38
N GLN A 106 16.16 -23.39 3.05
CA GLN A 106 17.37 -23.94 2.42
C GLN A 106 17.44 -25.44 2.71
N GLU A 107 17.99 -26.21 1.77
CA GLU A 107 18.05 -27.67 1.87
C GLU A 107 18.88 -28.15 3.09
N ASP A 108 19.90 -27.40 3.51
CA ASP A 108 20.81 -27.78 4.61
C ASP A 108 21.07 -26.65 5.63
N GLY A 109 20.05 -25.85 5.99
CA GLY A 109 20.27 -24.76 6.95
C GLY A 109 19.03 -24.06 7.50
N PRO A 110 19.23 -23.10 8.43
CA PRO A 110 18.13 -22.30 8.96
C PRO A 110 17.46 -21.49 7.86
N LYS A 111 16.14 -21.30 7.98
CA LYS A 111 15.34 -20.51 7.02
C LYS A 111 15.98 -19.14 6.81
N ARG A 112 16.27 -18.80 5.54
CA ARG A 112 16.79 -17.49 5.18
C ARG A 112 15.64 -16.56 4.86
N ARG A 113 15.78 -15.31 5.31
CA ARG A 113 14.85 -14.24 4.95
C ARG A 113 15.35 -13.49 3.74
N GLU A 114 14.56 -13.53 2.68
CA GLU A 114 14.76 -12.70 1.51
C GLU A 114 13.82 -11.51 1.57
N THR A 115 14.32 -10.32 1.25
CA THR A 115 13.53 -9.09 1.28
C THR A 115 13.57 -8.38 -0.05
N VAL A 116 12.40 -8.12 -0.62
CA VAL A 116 12.22 -7.39 -1.88
C VAL A 116 11.56 -6.04 -1.56
N PRO A 117 12.02 -4.91 -2.11
CA PRO A 117 11.33 -3.64 -1.93
C PRO A 117 9.92 -3.69 -2.53
N ILE A 118 8.94 -3.11 -1.83
CA ILE A 118 7.62 -2.86 -2.39
C ILE A 118 7.64 -1.40 -2.87
N THR A 119 7.74 -1.20 -4.18
CA THR A 119 7.76 0.15 -4.75
C THR A 119 6.38 0.81 -4.62
N PRO A 120 6.31 2.16 -4.63
CA PRO A 120 5.03 2.87 -4.65
C PRO A 120 4.14 2.45 -5.82
N GLU A 121 4.72 2.16 -6.99
CA GLU A 121 4.01 1.66 -8.16
C GLU A 121 3.39 0.28 -7.93
N MET A 122 4.16 -0.67 -7.37
CA MET A 122 3.65 -1.99 -7.01
C MET A 122 2.49 -1.90 -6.03
N ALA A 123 2.65 -1.10 -4.96
CA ALA A 123 1.60 -0.88 -3.98
C ALA A 123 0.35 -0.27 -4.64
N HIS A 124 0.50 0.78 -5.43
CA HIS A 124 -0.60 1.41 -6.15
C HIS A 124 -1.34 0.43 -7.07
N GLY A 125 -0.60 -0.41 -7.81
CA GLY A 125 -1.18 -1.43 -8.68
C GLY A 125 -2.02 -2.46 -7.92
N ILE A 126 -1.53 -2.93 -6.76
CA ILE A 126 -2.27 -3.85 -5.90
C ILE A 126 -3.54 -3.18 -5.37
N LEU A 127 -3.40 -1.99 -4.77
CA LEU A 127 -4.47 -1.26 -4.11
C LEU A 127 -5.61 -0.90 -5.07
N ARG A 128 -5.28 -0.51 -6.31
CA ARG A 128 -6.27 -0.12 -7.32
C ARG A 128 -7.18 -1.27 -7.77
N ARG A 129 -6.68 -2.51 -7.73
CA ARG A 129 -7.40 -3.72 -8.17
C ARG A 129 -8.28 -4.35 -7.07
N ILE A 130 -8.27 -3.83 -5.85
CA ILE A 130 -9.14 -4.32 -4.77
C ILE A 130 -10.60 -4.05 -5.16
N SER A 131 -11.46 -5.06 -5.06
CA SER A 131 -12.88 -4.95 -5.38
C SER A 131 -13.62 -4.07 -4.36
N GLU A 132 -14.73 -3.44 -4.76
CA GLU A 132 -15.52 -2.64 -3.83
C GLU A 132 -16.11 -3.46 -2.68
N GLU A 133 -16.44 -4.72 -2.94
CA GLU A 133 -16.90 -5.66 -1.91
C GLU A 133 -15.84 -5.87 -0.83
N ASP A 134 -14.59 -6.11 -1.23
CA ASP A 134 -13.46 -6.26 -0.32
C ASP A 134 -13.20 -4.96 0.46
N LEU A 135 -13.32 -3.80 -0.18
CA LEU A 135 -13.22 -2.50 0.51
C LEU A 135 -14.28 -2.36 1.60
N ARG A 136 -15.53 -2.72 1.31
CA ARG A 136 -16.63 -2.68 2.28
C ARG A 136 -16.37 -3.63 3.44
N HIS A 137 -15.97 -4.88 3.15
CA HIS A 137 -15.64 -5.90 4.15
C HIS A 137 -14.55 -5.44 5.13
N MET A 138 -13.48 -4.82 4.63
CA MET A 138 -12.41 -4.32 5.49
C MET A 138 -12.71 -2.96 6.16
N GLY A 139 -13.86 -2.35 5.91
CA GLY A 139 -14.23 -1.06 6.53
C GLY A 139 -13.59 0.16 5.89
N LEU A 140 -13.34 0.11 4.58
CA LEU A 140 -12.96 1.25 3.76
C LEU A 140 -14.15 1.72 2.91
N ASN A 141 -14.08 2.95 2.43
CA ASN A 141 -15.14 3.58 1.64
C ASN A 141 -14.65 3.79 0.19
N SER A 142 -15.40 3.27 -0.78
CA SER A 142 -15.09 3.35 -2.21
C SER A 142 -15.18 4.76 -2.79
N ASP A 143 -15.98 5.64 -2.19
CA ASP A 143 -16.36 6.92 -2.80
C ASP A 143 -15.45 8.05 -2.31
N TYR A 144 -15.00 7.97 -1.06
CA TYR A 144 -14.25 9.04 -0.40
C TYR A 144 -12.83 8.67 0.02
N ALA A 145 -12.50 7.37 0.07
CA ALA A 145 -11.25 6.91 0.66
C ALA A 145 -10.70 5.65 -0.04
N ARG A 146 -10.61 5.69 -1.38
CA ARG A 146 -10.03 4.57 -2.12
C ARG A 146 -8.57 4.36 -1.74
N PRO A 147 -8.12 3.11 -1.51
CA PRO A 147 -6.78 2.83 -1.01
C PRO A 147 -5.65 3.33 -1.91
N GLU A 148 -5.84 3.32 -3.23
CA GLU A 148 -4.79 3.77 -4.15
C GLU A 148 -4.49 5.26 -4.03
N TRP A 149 -5.43 6.08 -3.52
CA TRP A 149 -5.20 7.51 -3.25
C TRP A 149 -4.23 7.76 -2.09
N LEU A 150 -3.91 6.73 -1.30
CA LEU A 150 -2.88 6.83 -0.26
C LEU A 150 -1.47 6.94 -0.87
N ILE A 151 -1.32 6.56 -2.15
CA ILE A 151 -0.13 6.76 -2.96
C ILE A 151 -0.29 8.07 -3.75
N LEU A 152 0.65 9.00 -3.59
CA LEU A 152 0.57 10.30 -4.26
C LEU A 152 1.07 10.17 -5.69
N THR A 153 0.19 10.41 -6.66
CA THR A 153 0.53 10.52 -8.08
C THR A 153 0.49 11.97 -8.56
N VAL A 154 -0.34 12.79 -7.92
CA VAL A 154 -0.44 14.23 -8.15
C VAL A 154 -0.27 14.93 -6.81
N LEU A 155 0.69 15.85 -6.74
CA LEU A 155 0.96 16.66 -5.55
C LEU A 155 0.27 18.02 -5.70
N PRO A 156 -0.72 18.39 -4.87
CA PRO A 156 -1.35 19.70 -4.95
C PRO A 156 -0.37 20.80 -4.52
N VAL A 157 -0.31 21.88 -5.30
CA VAL A 157 0.51 23.05 -5.02
C VAL A 157 -0.37 24.13 -4.39
N PRO A 158 -0.11 24.56 -3.14
CA PRO A 158 -0.92 25.57 -2.48
C PRO A 158 -0.76 26.96 -3.13
N PRO A 159 -1.82 27.79 -3.11
CA PRO A 159 -1.78 29.12 -3.71
C PRO A 159 -0.90 30.07 -2.89
N PRO A 160 -0.45 31.21 -3.48
CA PRO A 160 0.44 32.17 -2.82
C PRO A 160 0.05 32.62 -1.40
N PRO A 161 -1.24 32.81 -1.05
CA PRO A 161 -1.62 33.18 0.32
C PRO A 161 -1.21 32.16 1.40
N VAL A 162 -1.06 30.88 1.02
CA VAL A 162 -0.61 29.80 1.92
C VAL A 162 0.92 29.66 1.92
N ARG A 163 1.61 30.33 1.00
CA ARG A 163 3.08 30.36 0.85
C ARG A 163 3.57 31.80 0.58
N PRO A 164 3.34 32.74 1.52
CA PRO A 164 3.55 34.17 1.29
C PRO A 164 5.04 34.52 1.17
N SER A 165 5.40 35.39 0.22
CA SER A 165 6.75 35.95 0.19
C SER A 165 6.92 37.06 1.21
N ILE A 166 8.12 37.14 1.80
CA ILE A 166 8.48 38.15 2.80
C ILE A 166 9.41 39.15 2.14
N SER A 167 9.01 40.43 2.09
CA SER A 167 9.91 41.53 1.74
C SER A 167 10.62 42.00 3.01
N MET A 168 11.96 42.04 3.01
CA MET A 168 12.73 42.48 4.18
C MET A 168 12.38 43.90 4.65
N ASP A 169 12.05 44.78 3.70
CA ASP A 169 11.90 46.22 3.99
C ASP A 169 10.44 46.66 4.16
N GLY A 170 9.47 45.73 4.01
CA GLY A 170 8.03 46.03 4.05
C GLY A 170 7.48 46.92 2.91
N THR A 171 8.36 47.52 2.11
CA THR A 171 8.03 48.47 1.03
C THR A 171 7.71 47.79 -0.31
N GLY A 172 7.80 46.47 -0.40
CA GLY A 172 7.51 45.70 -1.62
C GLY A 172 8.53 45.85 -2.76
N THR A 173 9.48 46.80 -2.65
CA THR A 173 10.53 47.13 -3.63
C THR A 173 11.92 46.59 -3.27
N GLY A 174 12.10 46.07 -2.05
CA GLY A 174 13.36 45.46 -1.58
C GLY A 174 13.55 43.99 -2.00
N MET A 175 14.68 43.39 -1.60
CA MET A 175 14.93 41.96 -1.78
C MET A 175 13.80 41.13 -1.16
N ARG A 176 13.24 40.19 -1.94
CA ARG A 176 12.16 39.29 -1.53
C ARG A 176 12.74 37.92 -1.16
N ASN A 177 12.40 37.42 0.02
CA ASN A 177 12.62 36.04 0.42
C ASN A 177 11.32 35.26 0.23
N GLU A 178 11.40 34.09 -0.38
CA GLU A 178 10.23 33.22 -0.57
C GLU A 178 9.94 32.41 0.69
N ASP A 179 8.71 31.92 0.84
CA ASP A 179 8.33 31.02 1.92
C ASP A 179 9.07 29.66 1.82
N ASP A 180 9.30 29.01 2.96
CA ASP A 180 9.92 27.68 3.04
C ASP A 180 9.20 26.64 2.16
N LEU A 181 7.87 26.70 2.08
CA LEU A 181 7.10 25.78 1.23
C LEU A 181 7.45 25.99 -0.24
N THR A 182 7.66 27.22 -0.68
CA THR A 182 8.09 27.54 -2.05
C THR A 182 9.47 26.95 -2.34
N TYR A 183 10.43 27.10 -1.42
CA TYR A 183 11.76 26.49 -1.57
C TYR A 183 11.68 24.96 -1.63
N LYS A 184 10.90 24.34 -0.75
CA LYS A 184 10.75 22.88 -0.71
C LYS A 184 10.05 22.33 -1.95
N LEU A 185 9.06 23.03 -2.49
CA LEU A 185 8.45 22.70 -3.78
C LEU A 185 9.48 22.75 -4.90
N GLY A 186 10.40 23.73 -4.88
CA GLY A 186 11.53 23.79 -5.81
C GLY A 186 12.43 22.56 -5.74
N ASP A 187 12.77 22.09 -4.54
CA ASP A 187 13.52 20.83 -4.36
C ASP A 187 12.77 19.61 -4.91
N ILE A 188 11.46 19.51 -4.65
CA ILE A 188 10.62 18.41 -5.15
C ILE A 188 10.65 18.38 -6.67
N ILE A 189 10.51 19.54 -7.32
CA ILE A 189 10.53 19.64 -8.79
C ILE A 189 11.88 19.18 -9.34
N ARG A 190 12.99 19.62 -8.73
CA ARG A 190 14.35 19.18 -9.13
C ARG A 190 14.54 17.68 -8.97
N ALA A 191 14.20 17.13 -7.80
CA ALA A 191 14.31 15.69 -7.52
C ALA A 191 13.46 14.86 -8.51
N ASN A 192 12.24 15.31 -8.80
CA ASN A 192 11.37 14.66 -9.79
C ASN A 192 11.95 14.71 -11.21
N GLY A 193 12.61 15.81 -11.57
CA GLY A 193 13.36 15.94 -12.82
C GLY A 193 14.47 14.88 -12.93
N ASN A 194 15.25 14.68 -11.87
CA ASN A 194 16.33 13.68 -11.83
C ASN A 194 15.79 12.26 -11.98
N VAL A 195 14.70 11.90 -11.30
CA VAL A 195 14.04 10.59 -11.45
C VAL A 195 13.63 10.37 -12.91
N LYS A 196 12.97 11.38 -13.52
CA LYS A 196 12.53 11.30 -14.91
C LYS A 196 13.68 11.14 -15.90
N GLN A 197 14.80 11.82 -15.64
CA GLN A 197 16.02 11.70 -16.45
C GLN A 197 16.65 10.31 -16.30
N ALA A 198 16.82 9.83 -15.07
CA ALA A 198 17.40 8.51 -14.78
C ALA A 198 16.63 7.37 -15.48
N ILE A 199 15.29 7.43 -15.45
CA ILE A 199 14.42 6.47 -16.16
C ILE A 199 14.61 6.57 -17.68
N ARG A 200 14.63 7.78 -18.23
CA ARG A 200 14.78 8.01 -19.69
C ARG A 200 16.12 7.50 -20.22
N GLU A 201 17.18 7.68 -19.45
CA GLU A 201 18.55 7.30 -19.82
C GLU A 201 18.84 5.81 -19.54
N GLY A 202 17.89 5.07 -18.96
CA GLY A 202 18.09 3.67 -18.61
C GLY A 202 19.16 3.48 -17.53
N SER A 203 19.23 4.41 -16.57
CA SER A 203 20.18 4.33 -15.46
C SER A 203 20.06 3.00 -14.70
N PRO A 204 21.17 2.47 -14.16
CA PRO A 204 21.14 1.27 -13.34
C PRO A 204 20.10 1.34 -12.21
N GLN A 205 19.42 0.23 -11.93
CA GLN A 205 18.27 0.19 -11.01
C GLN A 205 18.57 0.75 -9.61
N HIS A 206 19.79 0.55 -9.09
CA HIS A 206 20.19 1.07 -7.79
C HIS A 206 20.28 2.60 -7.79
N ILE A 207 20.77 3.20 -8.87
CA ILE A 207 20.86 4.67 -9.03
C ILE A 207 19.47 5.27 -9.19
N ALA A 208 18.62 4.67 -10.03
CA ALA A 208 17.23 5.12 -10.21
C ALA A 208 16.48 5.11 -8.86
N ARG A 209 16.70 4.06 -8.07
CA ARG A 209 16.13 3.93 -6.72
C ARG A 209 16.63 5.02 -5.77
N ASP A 210 17.89 5.38 -5.79
CA ASP A 210 18.41 6.47 -4.93
C ASP A 210 17.73 7.81 -5.24
N PHE A 211 17.48 8.11 -6.53
CA PHE A 211 16.72 9.30 -6.93
C PHE A 211 15.25 9.23 -6.49
N GLU A 212 14.60 8.06 -6.59
CA GLU A 212 13.23 7.86 -6.10
C GLU A 212 13.13 8.05 -4.59
N GLU A 213 14.10 7.53 -3.83
CA GLU A 213 14.17 7.68 -2.37
C GLU A 213 14.36 9.14 -1.96
N LEU A 214 15.19 9.89 -2.70
CA LEU A 214 15.38 11.32 -2.49
C LEU A 214 14.07 12.10 -2.75
N LEU A 215 13.37 11.80 -3.85
CA LEU A 215 12.07 12.41 -4.14
C LEU A 215 11.06 12.11 -3.02
N GLN A 216 10.98 10.85 -2.58
CA GLN A 216 10.11 10.42 -1.49
C GLN A 216 10.42 11.16 -0.19
N TYR A 217 11.70 11.43 0.11
CA TYR A 217 12.11 12.23 1.26
C TYR A 217 11.66 13.69 1.16
N HIS A 218 11.86 14.35 0.01
CA HIS A 218 11.43 15.74 -0.18
C HIS A 218 9.91 15.90 -0.07
N VAL A 219 9.13 14.98 -0.67
CA VAL A 219 7.67 14.99 -0.56
C VAL A 219 7.22 14.69 0.89
N ALA A 220 7.89 13.78 1.59
CA ALA A 220 7.55 13.46 2.97
C ALA A 220 7.77 14.65 3.92
N THR A 221 8.93 15.29 3.82
CA THR A 221 9.29 16.45 4.65
C THR A 221 8.51 17.72 4.31
N TYR A 222 7.99 17.83 3.08
CA TYR A 222 7.04 18.87 2.70
C TYR A 222 5.67 18.70 3.38
N MET A 223 5.16 17.47 3.42
CA MET A 223 3.82 17.17 3.97
C MET A 223 3.80 17.07 5.50
N ASP A 224 4.90 16.64 6.10
CA ASP A 224 5.02 16.36 7.53
C ASP A 224 6.17 17.20 8.09
N LYS A 225 5.94 18.52 8.24
CA LYS A 225 6.81 19.39 9.04
C LYS A 225 6.58 19.09 10.53
N ARG A 226 6.99 17.90 10.97
CA ARG A 226 7.20 17.66 12.41
C ARG A 226 8.47 18.40 12.81
N ASN A 227 8.26 19.52 13.50
CA ASN A 227 9.19 20.03 14.52
C ASN A 227 9.27 19.00 15.65
#